data_AF-A0A7L2ICD4-F1
#
_entry.id   AF-A0A7L2ICD4-F1
#
_cell.length_a   1.000
_cell.length_b   1.000
_cell.length_c   1.000
_cell.angle_alpha   90.00
_cell.angle_beta   90.00
_cell.angle_gamma   90.00
#
_symmetry.space_group_name_H-M   'P 1'
#
loop_
_entity.id
_entity.type
_entity.pdbx_description
1 polymer ?
#
loop_
_entity_poly.entity_id
_entity_poly.type
_entity_poly.pdbx_seq_one_letter_code
_entity_poly.pdbx_strand_id
1 'polypeptide(L)'
;MLDYPQDHELLASVDMKDFDPKKVTVSAEGGKVKVSAEQEEEHTTTREKEYSYKHYKQFPKEISLPQGVSEDQVTYSLEPSGILKIKVACKCCPCSLSP
;
A
#
# COMPACT_ATOMS: atom_id res chain seq x y z
N MET A 1 23.89 -22.60 6.22
CA MET A 1 22.70 -21.75 6.01
C MET A 1 22.73 -21.32 4.57
N LEU A 2 21.79 -21.78 3.74
CA LEU A 2 21.67 -21.31 2.36
C LEU A 2 20.87 -20.02 2.39
N ASP A 3 21.55 -18.90 2.14
CA ASP A 3 20.94 -17.60 1.87
C ASP A 3 20.32 -17.68 0.47
N TYR A 4 19.05 -18.09 0.41
CA TYR A 4 18.30 -18.04 -0.84
C TYR A 4 18.08 -16.56 -1.18
N PRO A 5 18.36 -16.10 -2.41
CA PRO A 5 18.02 -14.75 -2.80
C PRO A 5 16.52 -14.57 -2.53
N GLN A 6 16.18 -13.64 -1.64
CA GLN A 6 14.80 -13.28 -1.41
C GLN A 6 14.30 -12.60 -2.68
N ASP A 7 13.67 -13.39 -3.55
CA ASP A 7 13.03 -12.85 -4.74
C ASP A 7 11.80 -12.08 -4.26
N HIS A 8 11.93 -10.75 -4.28
CA HIS A 8 10.84 -9.84 -3.92
C HIS A 8 10.04 -9.52 -5.18
N GLU A 9 8.94 -10.22 -5.37
CA GLU A 9 8.02 -9.96 -6.48
C GLU A 9 7.21 -8.69 -6.20
N LEU A 10 7.08 -7.82 -7.20
CA LEU A 10 6.24 -6.62 -7.09
C LEU A 10 4.78 -7.03 -7.26
N LEU A 11 4.02 -6.94 -6.17
CA LEU A 11 2.61 -7.28 -6.14
C LEU A 11 1.74 -6.15 -6.71
N ALA A 12 2.01 -4.91 -6.29
CA ALA A 12 1.24 -3.76 -6.71
C ALA A 12 2.02 -2.44 -6.58
N SER A 13 1.65 -1.47 -7.41
CA SER A 13 2.07 -0.08 -7.29
C SER A 13 0.84 0.83 -7.18
N VAL A 14 0.84 1.70 -6.17
CA VAL A 14 -0.25 2.64 -5.90
C VAL A 14 0.29 4.06 -5.98
N ASP A 15 -0.35 4.90 -6.80
CA ASP A 15 -0.03 6.32 -6.86
C ASP A 15 -0.72 7.04 -5.68
N MET A 16 0.10 7.70 -4.88
CA MET A 16 -0.25 8.44 -3.67
C MET A 16 0.29 9.87 -3.72
N LYS A 17 0.53 10.43 -4.91
CA LYS A 17 1.10 11.78 -5.04
C LYS A 17 0.27 12.86 -4.37
N ASP A 18 -1.05 12.69 -4.37
CA ASP A 18 -1.98 13.62 -3.72
C ASP A 18 -2.18 13.33 -2.22
N PHE A 19 -1.46 12.35 -1.65
CA PHE A 19 -1.62 11.93 -0.26
C PHE A 19 -0.33 12.13 0.52
N ASP A 20 -0.47 12.62 1.75
CA ASP A 20 0.68 12.79 2.63
C ASP A 20 1.26 11.41 3.03
N PRO A 21 2.56 11.15 2.83
CA PRO A 21 3.18 9.85 3.11
C PRO A 21 2.99 9.41 4.58
N LYS A 22 2.84 10.37 5.50
CA LYS A 22 2.60 10.10 6.93
C LYS A 22 1.17 9.65 7.22
N LYS A 23 0.24 9.91 6.31
CA LYS A 23 -1.19 9.58 6.41
C LYS A 23 -1.55 8.30 5.66
N VAL A 24 -0.55 7.61 5.10
CA VAL A 24 -0.69 6.33 4.44
C VAL A 24 -0.56 5.21 5.47
N THR A 25 -1.53 4.32 5.50
CA THR A 25 -1.55 3.11 6.31
C THR A 25 -1.61 1.90 5.38
N VAL A 26 -0.70 0.94 5.60
CA VAL A 26 -0.70 -0.35 4.90
C VAL A 26 -0.87 -1.44 5.95
N SER A 27 -1.88 -2.28 5.80
CA SER A 27 -2.12 -3.44 6.66
C SER A 27 -2.28 -4.70 5.81
N ALA A 28 -1.81 -5.83 6.31
CA ALA A 28 -1.98 -7.12 5.65
C ALA A 28 -2.77 -8.02 6.59
N GLU A 29 -4.01 -8.36 6.22
CA GLU A 29 -4.91 -9.20 7.02
C GLU A 29 -5.87 -10.00 6.12
N GLY A 30 -6.17 -11.24 6.50
CA GLY A 30 -7.08 -12.14 5.78
C GLY A 30 -6.55 -12.56 4.41
N GLY A 31 -5.23 -12.61 4.22
CA GLY A 31 -4.64 -12.90 2.91
C GLY A 31 -4.80 -11.75 1.91
N LYS A 32 -4.97 -10.52 2.40
CA LYS A 32 -5.11 -9.31 1.57
C LYS A 32 -4.28 -8.18 2.16
N VAL A 33 -3.72 -7.34 1.29
CA VAL A 33 -3.09 -6.08 1.67
C VAL A 33 -4.10 -4.96 1.47
N LYS A 34 -4.41 -4.25 2.54
CA LYS A 34 -5.23 -3.04 2.53
C LYS A 34 -4.33 -1.83 2.62
N VAL A 35 -4.61 -0.88 1.76
CA VAL A 35 -3.93 0.40 1.66
C VAL A 35 -4.98 1.46 1.86
N SER A 36 -4.76 2.31 2.86
CA SER A 36 -5.67 3.38 3.24
C SER A 36 -4.87 4.67 3.41
N ALA A 37 -5.29 5.74 2.76
CA ALA A 37 -4.76 7.08 2.98
C ALA A 37 -5.90 8.03 3.35
N GLU A 38 -5.70 8.84 4.39
CA GLU A 38 -6.69 9.82 4.86
C GLU A 38 -6.09 11.23 4.86
N GLN A 39 -6.63 12.10 4.02
CA GLN A 39 -6.22 13.51 3.98
C GLN A 39 -7.42 14.42 4.26
N GLU A 40 -7.24 15.34 5.20
CA GLU A 40 -8.14 16.47 5.44
C GLU A 40 -7.55 17.66 4.69
N GLU A 41 -8.21 18.07 3.60
CA GLU A 41 -7.89 19.33 2.91
C GLU A 41 -8.76 20.43 3.50
N GLU A 42 -8.12 21.43 4.12
CA GLU A 42 -8.77 22.66 4.56
C GLU A 42 -8.62 23.70 3.45
N HIS A 43 -9.72 23.97 2.72
CA HIS A 43 -9.77 25.06 1.77
C HIS A 43 -10.26 26.34 2.45
N THR A 44 -9.34 27.29 2.68
CA THR A 44 -9.67 28.67 3.07
C THR A 44 -9.78 29.54 1.82
N THR A 45 -11.01 29.76 1.35
CA THR A 45 -11.25 30.74 0.29
C THR A 45 -11.21 32.15 0.86
N THR A 46 -10.18 32.94 0.52
CA THR A 46 -10.09 34.38 0.81
C THR A 46 -11.09 35.15 -0.06
N ARG A 47 -12.38 35.09 0.24
CA ARG A 47 -13.39 35.99 -0.34
C ARG A 47 -14.61 36.11 0.58
N GLU A 48 -14.51 37.01 1.56
CA GLU A 48 -15.59 37.74 2.27
C GLU A 48 -16.75 36.94 2.93
N LYS A 49 -16.81 35.61 2.78
CA LYS A 49 -17.68 34.69 3.52
C LYS A 49 -16.91 33.40 3.75
N GLU A 50 -16.39 33.24 4.96
CA GLU A 50 -15.58 32.10 5.35
C GLU A 50 -16.47 30.86 5.49
N TYR A 51 -16.59 30.09 4.42
CA TYR A 51 -17.11 28.73 4.46
C TYR A 51 -15.91 27.79 4.42
N SER A 52 -15.45 27.33 5.58
CA SER A 52 -14.50 26.22 5.65
C SER A 52 -15.26 24.92 5.35
N TYR A 53 -14.93 24.28 4.23
CA TYR A 53 -15.35 22.91 3.98
C TYR A 53 -14.15 22.00 4.16
N LYS A 54 -14.31 20.98 5.00
CA LYS A 54 -13.32 19.92 5.18
C LYS A 54 -13.53 18.88 4.09
N HIS A 55 -12.57 18.72 3.20
CA HIS A 55 -12.62 17.67 2.19
C HIS A 55 -11.86 16.45 2.71
N TYR A 56 -12.57 15.34 2.89
CA TYR A 56 -12.00 14.07 3.32
C TYR A 56 -11.71 13.22 2.09
N LYS A 57 -10.43 13.08 1.73
CA LYS A 57 -9.99 12.18 0.66
C LYS A 57 -9.59 10.85 1.29
N GLN A 58 -10.34 9.80 1.00
CA GLN A 58 -10.03 8.43 1.41
C GLN A 58 -9.72 7.57 0.19
N PHE A 59 -8.60 6.85 0.22
CA PHE A 59 -8.23 5.90 -0.84
C PHE A 59 -8.14 4.49 -0.26
N PRO A 60 -9.24 3.71 -0.27
CA PRO A 60 -9.21 2.30 0.09
C PRO A 60 -8.80 1.46 -1.12
N LYS A 61 -7.66 0.78 -1.04
CA LYS A 61 -7.22 -0.19 -2.05
C LYS A 61 -6.87 -1.51 -1.39
N GLU A 62 -7.56 -2.56 -1.80
CA GLU A 62 -7.34 -3.92 -1.34
C GLU A 62 -6.70 -4.75 -2.45
N ILE A 63 -5.66 -5.48 -2.12
CA ILE A 63 -4.91 -6.33 -3.04
C ILE A 63 -4.86 -7.72 -2.44
N SER A 64 -5.37 -8.72 -3.16
CA SER A 64 -5.30 -10.10 -2.70
C SER A 64 -3.86 -10.61 -2.76
N LEU A 65 -3.42 -11.29 -1.71
CA LEU A 65 -2.13 -11.96 -1.71
C LEU A 65 -2.23 -13.26 -2.52
N PRO A 66 -1.17 -13.62 -3.26
CA PRO A 66 -1.11 -14.89 -3.95
C PRO A 66 -1.06 -16.05 -2.96
N GLN A 67 -1.51 -17.22 -3.43
CA GLN A 67 -1.57 -18.43 -2.59
C GLN A 67 -0.16 -18.84 -2.14
N GLY A 68 0.02 -19.02 -0.83
CA GLY A 68 1.32 -19.38 -0.24
C GLY A 68 2.16 -18.21 0.27
N VAL A 69 1.75 -16.96 0.03
CA VAL A 69 2.37 -15.78 0.63
C VAL A 69 1.67 -15.42 1.94
N SER A 70 2.46 -15.26 2.99
CA SER A 70 1.98 -14.83 4.31
C SER A 70 2.06 -13.31 4.46
N GLU A 71 1.23 -12.76 5.32
CA GLU A 71 1.18 -11.30 5.59
C GLU A 71 2.52 -10.76 6.13
N ASP A 72 3.24 -11.57 6.92
CA ASP A 72 4.62 -11.29 7.39
C ASP A 72 5.64 -11.11 6.24
N GLN A 73 5.36 -11.68 5.07
CA GLN A 73 6.23 -11.59 3.91
C GLN A 73 5.95 -10.36 3.04
N VAL A 74 4.91 -9.58 3.40
CA VAL A 74 4.56 -8.35 2.70
C VAL A 74 5.49 -7.23 3.16
N THR A 75 6.17 -6.63 2.19
CA THR A 75 7.00 -5.45 2.39
C THR A 75 6.46 -4.32 1.54
N TYR A 76 6.55 -3.09 2.04
CA TYR A 76 6.15 -1.91 1.29
C TYR A 76 7.23 -0.83 1.35
N SER A 77 7.32 -0.05 0.28
CA SER A 77 8.24 1.08 0.20
C SER A 77 7.55 2.23 -0.52
N LEU A 78 7.46 3.37 0.14
CA LEU A 78 6.93 4.60 -0.44
C LEU A 78 8.07 5.40 -1.05
N GLU A 79 8.04 5.57 -2.37
CA GLU A 79 9.03 6.37 -3.07
C GLU A 79 8.74 7.87 -2.92
N PRO A 80 9.78 8.73 -2.95
CA PRO A 80 9.61 10.19 -2.93
C PRO A 80 8.84 10.73 -4.15
N SER A 81 8.70 9.92 -5.21
CA SER A 81 7.81 10.20 -6.34
C SER A 81 6.32 10.09 -6.02
N GLY A 82 5.96 9.67 -4.79
CA GLY A 82 4.58 9.43 -4.36
C GLY A 82 4.05 8.05 -4.78
N ILE A 83 4.91 7.09 -5.11
CA ILE A 83 4.48 5.75 -5.52
C ILE A 83 4.73 4.77 -4.37
N LEU A 84 3.66 4.19 -3.83
CA LEU A 84 3.75 3.08 -2.88
C LEU A 84 3.92 1.77 -3.66
N LYS A 85 5.07 1.13 -3.48
CA LYS A 85 5.36 -0.21 -4.02
C LYS A 85 5.13 -1.24 -2.92
N ILE A 86 4.27 -2.21 -3.22
CA ILE A 86 3.98 -3.35 -2.35
C ILE A 86 4.65 -4.56 -2.98
N LYS A 87 5.54 -5.18 -2.23
CA LYS A 87 6.32 -6.34 -2.62
C LYS A 87 6.02 -7.49 -1.68
N VAL A 88 6.20 -8.69 -2.18
CA VAL A 88 6.10 -9.90 -1.38
C VAL A 88 7.42 -10.63 -1.48
N ALA A 89 8.01 -10.98 -0.33
CA ALA A 89 9.10 -11.91 -0.32
C ALA A 89 8.52 -13.28 -0.65
N CYS A 90 8.89 -13.86 -1.80
CA CYS A 90 8.58 -15.25 -2.05
C CYS A 90 9.64 -16.07 -1.31
N LYS A 91 9.38 -16.46 -0.06
CA LYS A 91 10.12 -17.58 0.52
C LYS A 91 9.70 -18.78 -0.31
N CYS A 92 10.54 -19.22 -1.24
CA CYS A 92 10.30 -20.36 -2.13
C CYS A 92 9.52 -21.47 -1.41
N CYS A 93 8.20 -21.47 -1.58
CA CYS A 93 7.44 -22.68 -1.60
C CYS A 93 7.59 -23.15 -3.05
N PRO A 94 8.15 -24.35 -3.31
CA PRO A 94 7.95 -24.96 -4.61
C PRO A 94 6.44 -25.18 -4.73
N CYS A 95 5.73 -24.23 -5.34
CA CYS A 95 4.31 -24.37 -5.61
C CYS A 95 4.15 -25.52 -6.61
N SER A 96 3.99 -26.71 -6.03
CA SER A 96 3.33 -27.90 -6.55
C SER A 96 3.49 -28.11 -8.05
N LEU A 97 4.69 -28.56 -8.44
CA LEU A 97 4.80 -29.57 -9.48
C LEU A 97 4.05 -30.81 -8.98
N SER A 98 2.82 -31.02 -9.45
CA SER A 98 2.25 -32.36 -9.55
C SER A 98 0.94 -32.38 -10.34
N PRO A 99 0.66 -33.44 -11.12
CA PRO A 99 1.56 -34.32 -11.86
C PRO A 99 1.66 -33.99 -13.36
#